data_AF-A0AAW6DH87-F1
#
_entry.id   AF-A0AAW6DH87-F1
#
_cell.length_a   1.000
_cell.length_b   1.000
_cell.length_c   1.000
_cell.angle_alpha   90.00
_cell.angle_beta   90.00
_cell.angle_gamma   90.00
#
_symmetry.space_group_name_H-M   'P 1'
#
loop_
_entity.id
_entity.type
_entity.pdbx_description
1 polymer ?
#
loop_
_entity_poly.entity_id
_entity_poly.type
_entity_poly.pdbx_seq_one_letter_code
_entity_poly.pdbx_strand_id
1 'polypeptide(L)'
;MFFVESSENSPICPFCQGNLRYRDSRPRIRKKEGGRKEQLMIRRFRCSNCHSYHNELPDCLVPYKHYETEVISGVLDKIITPEDLDSEDYPSFGTMLRWFQ
;
A
#
# COMPACT_ATOMS: atom_id res chain seq x y z
N MET A 1 6.75 0.77 -9.85
CA MET A 1 6.85 1.92 -8.92
C MET A 1 7.10 1.32 -7.56
N PHE A 2 8.34 1.39 -7.07
CA PHE A 2 8.71 0.69 -5.85
C PHE A 2 8.46 1.55 -4.62
N PHE A 3 8.31 0.84 -3.52
CA PHE A 3 7.81 1.30 -2.25
C PHE A 3 8.95 1.25 -1.23
N VAL A 4 9.19 2.37 -0.54
CA VAL A 4 10.22 2.50 0.49
C VAL A 4 9.57 2.37 1.85
N GLU A 5 10.05 1.47 2.69
CA GLU A 5 9.53 1.29 4.05
C GLU A 5 9.74 2.56 4.89
N SER A 6 8.71 3.01 5.59
CA SER A 6 8.64 4.32 6.25
C SER A 6 9.67 4.51 7.38
N SER A 7 10.23 3.43 7.91
CA SER A 7 11.17 3.42 9.04
C SER A 7 12.64 3.75 8.68
N GLU A 8 13.00 3.75 7.39
CA GLU A 8 14.37 4.03 6.99
C GLU A 8 14.67 5.54 6.88
N ASN A 9 15.59 6.03 7.72
CA ASN A 9 16.10 7.41 7.65
C ASN A 9 16.92 7.70 6.39
N SER A 10 17.37 6.67 5.66
CA SER A 10 18.20 6.80 4.46
C SER A 10 17.74 5.83 3.38
N PRO A 11 16.63 6.15 2.69
CA PRO A 11 16.02 5.21 1.77
C PRO A 11 16.86 4.97 0.52
N ILE A 12 16.93 3.72 0.09
CA ILE A 12 17.77 3.27 -1.01
C ILE A 12 16.92 2.93 -2.24
N CYS A 13 17.41 3.24 -3.44
CA CYS A 13 16.74 2.91 -4.68
C CYS A 13 16.79 1.41 -4.95
N PRO A 14 15.65 0.71 -5.07
CA PRO A 14 15.62 -0.73 -5.34
C PRO A 14 16.14 -1.13 -6.72
N PHE A 15 16.30 -0.19 -7.66
CA PHE A 15 16.82 -0.48 -8.99
C PHE A 15 18.34 -0.38 -9.10
N CYS A 16 18.94 0.62 -8.45
CA CYS A 16 20.36 0.96 -8.64
C CYS A 16 21.13 1.15 -7.33
N GLN A 17 20.48 0.88 -6.19
CA GLN A 17 21.01 1.06 -4.83
C GLN A 17 21.50 2.49 -4.52
N GLY A 18 21.15 3.48 -5.34
CA GLY A 18 21.48 4.88 -5.12
C GLY A 18 20.57 5.55 -4.09
N ASN A 19 21.08 6.59 -3.43
CA ASN A 19 20.34 7.36 -2.44
C ASN A 19 19.06 7.99 -2.99
N LEU A 20 17.95 7.76 -2.30
CA LEU A 20 16.67 8.42 -2.55
C LEU A 20 16.58 9.72 -1.76
N ARG A 21 16.24 10.81 -2.44
CA ARG A 21 16.01 12.12 -1.81
C ARG A 21 14.53 12.43 -1.81
N TYR A 22 14.04 13.01 -0.71
CA TYR A 22 12.69 13.54 -0.64
C TYR A 22 12.47 14.58 -1.75
N ARG A 23 11.29 14.54 -2.38
CA ARG A 23 10.89 15.50 -3.40
C ARG A 23 9.64 16.26 -2.96
N ASP A 24 8.58 15.51 -2.70
CA ASP A 24 7.26 16.03 -2.33
C ASP A 24 6.43 14.92 -1.67
N SER A 25 5.24 15.27 -1.18
CA SER A 25 4.28 14.32 -0.64
C SER A 25 3.04 14.26 -1.52
N ARG A 26 2.35 13.12 -1.52
CA ARG A 26 1.11 12.93 -2.30
C ARG A 26 0.09 12.12 -1.51
N PRO A 27 -1.21 12.32 -1.74
CA PRO A 27 -2.23 11.48 -1.14
C PRO A 27 -2.21 10.06 -1.73
N ARG A 28 -2.39 9.07 -0.87
CA ARG A 28 -2.60 7.65 -1.18
C ARG A 28 -3.88 7.19 -0.50
N ILE A 29 -4.73 6.49 -1.26
CA ILE A 29 -5.99 5.96 -0.74
C ILE A 29 -5.69 4.79 0.19
N ARG A 30 -6.31 4.83 1.38
CA ARG A 30 -6.40 3.74 2.34
C ARG A 30 -7.87 3.38 2.56
N LYS A 31 -8.22 2.13 2.32
CA LYS A 31 -9.53 1.54 2.58
C LYS A 31 -9.41 0.64 3.80
N LYS A 32 -10.18 0.96 4.83
CA LYS A 32 -10.26 0.16 6.04
C LYS A 32 -11.39 -0.85 5.94
N GLU A 33 -11.48 -1.69 6.95
CA GLU A 33 -12.69 -2.46 7.25
C GLU A 33 -13.91 -1.52 7.44
N GLY A 34 -15.10 -1.99 7.09
CA GLY A 34 -16.33 -1.20 7.17
C GLY A 34 -16.38 -0.01 6.19
N GLY A 35 -15.60 -0.05 5.10
CA GLY A 35 -15.83 0.81 3.93
C GLY A 35 -15.28 2.21 4.05
N ARG A 36 -14.72 2.53 5.22
CA ARG A 36 -14.10 3.82 5.51
C ARG A 36 -12.90 4.04 4.60
N LYS A 37 -12.92 5.17 3.90
CA LYS A 37 -11.85 5.62 3.01
C LYS A 37 -11.15 6.80 3.62
N GLU A 38 -9.83 6.72 3.67
CA GLU A 38 -8.96 7.79 4.14
C GLU A 38 -7.84 8.05 3.13
N GLN A 39 -7.22 9.23 3.24
CA GLN A 39 -6.03 9.57 2.46
C GLN A 39 -4.83 9.67 3.40
N LEU A 40 -3.81 8.87 3.11
CA LEU A 40 -2.50 8.99 3.73
C LEU A 40 -1.63 9.91 2.88
N MET A 41 -0.99 10.90 3.51
CA MET A 41 0.06 11.68 2.85
C MET A 41 1.36 10.89 2.90
N ILE A 42 1.78 10.35 1.76
CA ILE A 42 3.00 9.57 1.64
C ILE A 42 4.10 10.38 0.97
N ARG A 43 5.34 10.18 1.39
CA ARG A 43 6.51 10.81 0.77
C ARG A 43 6.75 10.22 -0.62
N ARG A 44 7.18 11.05 -1.55
CA ARG A 44 7.72 10.64 -2.86
C ARG A 44 9.18 11.03 -2.93
N PHE A 45 9.99 10.07 -3.33
CA PHE A 45 11.42 10.21 -3.47
C PHE A 45 11.85 10.16 -4.92
N ARG A 46 12.98 10.82 -5.21
CA ARG A 46 13.68 10.73 -6.48
C ARG A 46 15.09 10.19 -6.25
N CYS A 47 15.48 9.19 -7.03
CA CYS A 47 16.84 8.66 -6.96
C CYS A 47 17.85 9.67 -7.50
N SER A 48 18.95 9.84 -6.76
CA SER A 48 20.04 10.72 -7.18
C SER A 48 20.86 10.13 -8.33
N ASN A 49 20.86 8.80 -8.49
CA ASN A 49 21.65 8.08 -9.49
C ASN A 49 20.83 7.81 -10.77
N CYS A 50 19.79 6.98 -10.70
CA CYS A 50 19.00 6.61 -11.89
C CYS A 50 17.80 7.54 -12.16
N HIS A 51 17.61 8.58 -11.35
CA HIS A 51 16.53 9.57 -11.49
C HIS A 51 15.09 9.02 -11.46
N SER A 52 14.92 7.75 -11.09
CA SER A 52 13.61 7.10 -10.94
C SER A 52 12.85 7.64 -9.73
N TYR A 53 11.51 7.56 -9.81
CA TYR A 53 10.60 7.96 -8.76
C TYR A 53 10.13 6.76 -7.94
N HIS A 54 10.14 6.94 -6.62
CA HIS A 54 9.73 5.94 -5.64
C HIS A 54 8.74 6.57 -4.68
N ASN A 55 7.70 5.86 -4.28
CA ASN A 55 6.83 6.34 -3.22
C ASN A 55 7.20 5.62 -1.92
N GLU A 56 6.98 6.28 -0.80
CA GLU A 56 6.91 5.61 0.49
C GLU A 56 5.75 4.61 0.53
N LEU A 57 5.94 3.54 1.28
CA LEU A 57 4.90 2.60 1.65
C LEU A 57 4.81 2.51 3.16
N PRO A 58 3.70 3.02 3.72
CA PRO A 58 3.31 2.71 5.08
C PRO A 58 3.10 1.20 5.27
N ASP A 59 3.49 0.69 6.43
CA ASP A 59 3.28 -0.69 6.92
C ASP A 59 1.81 -1.16 6.83
N CYS A 60 0.87 -0.26 7.09
CA CYS A 60 -0.57 -0.52 6.96
C CYS A 60 -1.06 -0.68 5.51
N LEU A 61 -0.19 -0.64 4.50
CA LEU A 61 -0.55 -0.84 3.10
C LEU A 61 0.34 -1.88 2.41
N VAL A 62 -0.27 -2.68 1.55
CA VAL A 62 0.43 -3.58 0.63
C VAL A 62 0.72 -2.85 -0.70
N PRO A 63 1.88 -3.11 -1.36
CA PRO A 63 2.20 -2.55 -2.66
C PRO A 63 1.05 -2.66 -3.67
N TYR A 64 0.74 -1.56 -4.34
CA TYR A 64 -0.29 -1.47 -5.39
C TYR A 64 -1.74 -1.74 -4.94
N LYS A 65 -1.97 -2.04 -3.66
CA LYS A 65 -3.31 -2.20 -3.09
C LYS A 65 -3.76 -0.91 -2.41
N HIS A 66 -5.07 -0.81 -2.17
CA HIS A 66 -5.68 0.29 -1.43
C HIS A 66 -6.24 -0.16 -0.09
N TYR A 67 -6.43 -1.45 0.12
CA TYR A 67 -6.91 -1.99 1.39
C TYR A 67 -5.78 -2.04 2.41
N GLU A 68 -6.13 -1.83 3.66
CA GLU A 68 -5.23 -2.03 4.79
C GLU A 68 -4.68 -3.45 4.80
N THR A 69 -3.44 -3.59 5.25
CA THR A 69 -2.76 -4.89 5.36
C THR A 69 -3.60 -5.87 6.17
N GLU A 70 -4.22 -5.41 7.25
CA GLU A 70 -5.10 -6.20 8.12
C GLU A 70 -6.31 -6.79 7.35
N VAL A 71 -6.94 -6.00 6.48
CA VAL A 71 -8.08 -6.46 5.65
C VAL A 71 -7.62 -7.50 4.64
N ILE A 72 -6.46 -7.29 4.03
CA ILE A 72 -5.89 -8.24 3.06
C ILE A 72 -5.54 -9.55 3.76
N SER A 73 -4.88 -9.49 4.92
CA SER A 73 -4.57 -10.65 5.75
C SER A 73 -5.82 -11.40 6.17
N GLY A 74 -6.87 -10.72 6.66
CA GLY A 74 -8.13 -11.36 7.05
C GLY A 74 -8.79 -12.14 5.91
N VAL A 75 -8.71 -11.65 4.67
CA VAL A 75 -9.17 -12.39 3.49
C VAL A 75 -8.29 -13.61 3.23
N LEU A 76 -6.96 -13.48 3.26
CA LEU A 76 -6.03 -14.58 3.02
C LEU A 76 -6.15 -15.69 4.07
N ASP A 77 -6.38 -15.32 5.32
CA ASP A 77 -6.58 -16.21 6.46
C ASP A 77 -8.01 -16.78 6.53
N LYS A 78 -8.89 -16.41 5.57
CA LYS A 78 -10.31 -16.82 5.49
C LYS A 78 -11.14 -16.43 6.72
N ILE A 79 -10.72 -15.38 7.41
CA ILE A 79 -11.47 -14.75 8.51
C ILE A 79 -12.56 -13.86 7.92
N ILE A 80 -12.27 -13.21 6.79
CA ILE A 80 -13.22 -12.39 6.02
C ILE A 80 -13.65 -13.20 4.81
N THR A 81 -14.93 -13.56 4.71
CA THR A 81 -15.50 -14.30 3.59
C THR A 81 -16.56 -13.51 2.83
N PRO A 82 -16.89 -13.88 1.58
CA PRO A 82 -17.94 -13.23 0.82
C PRO A 82 -19.34 -13.37 1.44
N GLU A 83 -19.52 -14.35 2.34
CA GLU A 83 -20.77 -14.63 3.03
C GLU A 83 -20.98 -13.77 4.29
N ASP A 84 -20.01 -12.93 4.69
CA ASP A 84 -20.12 -11.91 5.74
C ASP A 84 -21.01 -10.73 5.25
N LEU A 85 -22.21 -11.08 4.77
CA LEU A 85 -23.18 -10.31 3.98
C LEU A 85 -23.86 -9.15 4.71
N ASP A 86 -23.40 -8.77 5.90
CA ASP A 86 -24.02 -7.68 6.69
C ASP A 86 -23.37 -6.31 6.48
N SER A 87 -22.43 -6.16 5.54
CA SER A 87 -21.85 -4.85 5.22
C SER A 87 -21.45 -4.78 3.75
N GLU A 88 -22.05 -3.88 2.98
CA GLU A 88 -21.68 -3.62 1.56
C GLU A 88 -20.25 -3.05 1.37
N ASP A 89 -19.41 -3.14 2.40
CA ASP A 89 -18.18 -2.40 2.52
C ASP A 89 -16.89 -3.25 2.47
N TYR A 90 -17.01 -4.56 2.21
CA TYR A 90 -15.89 -5.48 2.05
C TYR A 90 -15.32 -5.46 0.59
N PRO A 91 -14.06 -5.89 0.37
CA PRO A 91 -13.51 -6.01 -0.98
C PRO A 91 -14.33 -6.98 -1.83
N SER A 92 -14.75 -6.58 -3.02
CA SER A 92 -15.54 -7.47 -3.89
C SER A 92 -14.86 -8.83 -4.10
N PHE A 93 -15.64 -9.88 -4.31
CA PHE A 93 -15.12 -11.24 -4.54
C PHE A 93 -13.99 -11.29 -5.59
N GLY A 94 -14.18 -10.62 -6.73
CA GLY A 94 -13.15 -10.52 -7.77
C GLY A 94 -11.91 -9.72 -7.37
N THR A 95 -11.99 -8.90 -6.32
CA THR A 95 -10.82 -8.24 -5.70
C THR A 95 -10.10 -9.22 -4.77
N MET A 96 -10.84 -9.95 -3.92
CA MET A 96 -10.30 -10.97 -3.01
C MET A 96 -9.54 -12.08 -3.78
N LEU A 97 -10.11 -12.58 -4.89
CA LEU A 97 -9.45 -13.58 -5.74
C LEU A 97 -8.10 -13.13 -6.32
N ARG A 98 -7.89 -11.83 -6.50
CA ARG A 98 -6.61 -11.26 -6.97
C ARG A 98 -5.57 -11.13 -5.85
N TRP A 99 -5.91 -11.49 -4.62
CA TRP A 99 -4.98 -11.47 -3.49
C TRP A 99 -4.40 -12.86 -3.23
N PHE A 100 -5.10 -13.92 -3.65
CA PHE A 100 -4.62 -15.31 -3.60
C PHE A 100 -3.70 -15.70 -4.78
N GLN A 101 -3.43 -14.79 -5.71
CA GLN A 101 -2.55 -14.97 -6.88
C GLN A 101 -1.25 -14.20 -6.67
#